data_AF-A0A661W1B5-F1
#
_entry.id   AF-A0A661W1B5-F1
#
_cell.length_a   1.000
_cell.length_b   1.000
_cell.length_c   1.000
_cell.angle_alpha   90.00
_cell.angle_beta   90.00
_cell.angle_gamma   90.00
#
_symmetry.space_group_name_H-M   'P 1'
#
loop_
_entity.id
_entity.type
_entity.pdbx_description
1 polymer ?
#
loop_
_entity_poly.entity_id
_entity_poly.type
_entity_poly.pdbx_seq_one_letter_code
_entity_poly.pdbx_strand_id
1 'polypeptide(L)' 'VGLTTVLLLSGIATEADLTASPVKPDLVCADIGELMAVWKRALSER' A
#
# COMPACT_ATOMS: atom_id res chain seq x y z
N VAL A 1 18.10 3.38 7.83
CA VAL A 1 17.11 3.19 6.75
C VAL A 1 15.85 2.60 7.37
N GLY A 2 14.69 3.21 7.12
CA GLY A 2 13.41 2.79 7.71
C GLY A 2 12.79 1.59 7.00
N LEU A 3 11.60 1.17 7.44
CA LEU A 3 10.77 0.18 6.76
C LEU A 3 9.82 0.89 5.78
N THR A 4 9.59 0.28 4.62
CA THR A 4 8.52 0.71 3.70
C THR A 4 7.16 0.28 4.27
N THR A 5 6.24 1.23 4.34
CA THR A 5 4.88 1.04 4.82
C THR A 5 3.92 0.84 3.66
N VAL A 6 3.09 -0.20 3.76
CA VAL A 6 2.09 -0.53 2.73
C VAL A 6 0.73 -0.67 3.42
N LEU A 7 -0.26 0.09 2.96
CA LEU A 7 -1.64 0.00 3.42
C LEU A 7 -2.51 -0.71 2.38
N LEU A 8 -3.24 -1.74 2.81
CA LEU A 8 -4.28 -2.38 2.01
C LEU A 8 -5.66 -1.90 2.47
N LEU A 9 -6.47 -1.38 1.55
CA LEU A 9 -7.83 -0.91 1.80
C LEU A 9 -8.88 -2.03 1.82
N SER A 10 -8.45 -3.28 1.80
CA SER A 10 -9.31 -4.47 1.94
C SER A 10 -9.58 -4.86 3.40
N GLY A 11 -9.09 -4.08 4.36
CA GLY A 11 -9.12 -4.38 5.80
C GLY A 11 -9.96 -3.41 6.60
N ILE A 12 -9.45 -3.02 7.78
CA ILE A 12 -10.16 -2.13 8.72
C ILE A 12 -10.14 -0.67 8.24
N ALA A 13 -9.01 -0.23 7.67
CA ALA A 13 -8.84 1.15 7.26
C ALA A 13 -9.62 1.45 5.98
N THR A 14 -10.32 2.58 5.97
CA THR A 14 -11.06 3.09 4.81
C THR A 14 -10.30 4.20 4.09
N GLU A 15 -10.77 4.59 2.90
CA GLU A 15 -10.26 5.77 2.19
C GLU A 15 -10.44 7.07 3.00
N ALA A 16 -11.52 7.15 3.79
CA ALA A 16 -11.78 8.30 4.66
C ALA A 16 -10.73 8.38 5.79
N ASP A 17 -10.39 7.25 6.42
CA ASP A 17 -9.34 7.18 7.43
C ASP A 17 -7.97 7.55 6.85
N LEU A 18 -7.67 7.02 5.66
CA LEU A 18 -6.46 7.36 4.93
C LEU A 18 -6.41 8.85 4.64
N THR A 19 -7.51 9.46 4.18
CA THR A 19 -7.58 10.90 3.86
C THR A 19 -7.37 11.75 5.11
N ALA A 20 -8.03 11.40 6.22
CA ALA A 20 -7.94 12.11 7.49
C ALA A 20 -6.59 11.94 8.20
N SER A 21 -5.85 10.87 7.92
CA SER A 21 -4.59 10.59 8.61
C SER A 21 -3.50 11.65 8.30
N PRO A 22 -2.82 12.20 9.31
CA PRO A 22 -1.69 13.12 9.11
C PRO A 22 -0.42 12.38 8.64
N VAL A 23 -0.37 11.06 8.78
CA VAL A 23 0.73 10.21 8.29
C VAL A 23 0.23 9.38 7.13
N LYS A 24 0.93 9.43 6.00
CA LYS A 24 0.60 8.64 4.80
C LYS A 24 1.54 7.45 4.68
N PRO A 25 1.03 6.26 4.32
CA PRO A 25 1.87 5.13 3.97
C PRO A 25 2.62 5.42 2.66
N ASP A 26 3.72 4.72 2.43
CA ASP A 26 4.52 4.86 1.21
C ASP A 26 3.77 4.29 -0.01
N LEU A 27 2.97 3.25 0.20
CA LEU A 27 2.13 2.63 -0.82
C LEU A 27 0.73 2.33 -0.29
N VAL A 28 -0.26 2.56 -1.13
CA VAL A 28 -1.66 2.19 -0.90
C VAL A 28 -2.09 1.24 -2.01
N CYS A 29 -2.70 0.13 -1.63
CA CYS A 29 -3.30 -0.84 -2.55
C CYS A 29 -4.75 -1.10 -2.13
N ALA A 30 -5.62 -1.38 -3.09
CA ALA A 30 -6.98 -1.82 -2.84
C ALA A 30 -6.98 -3.15 -2.08
N ASP A 31 -6.13 -4.10 -2.49
CA ASP A 31 -6.04 -5.43 -1.89
C ASP A 31 -4.66 -6.09 -2.09
N ILE A 32 -4.55 -7.34 -1.64
CA ILE A 32 -3.33 -8.14 -1.76
C ILE A 32 -3.00 -8.52 -3.20
N GLY A 33 -4.00 -8.65 -4.07
CA GLY A 33 -3.79 -8.95 -5.49
C GLY A 33 -3.08 -7.81 -6.20
N GLU A 34 -3.52 -6.57 -5.95
CA GLU A 34 -2.85 -5.37 -6.46
C GLU A 34 -1.41 -5.26 -5.93
N LEU A 35 -1.20 -5.48 -4.62
CA LEU A 35 0.15 -5.47 -4.05
C LEU A 35 1.06 -6.50 -4.74
N MET A 36 0.56 -7.72 -4.96
CA MET A 36 1.34 -8.77 -5.64
C MET A 36 1.67 -8.39 -7.09
N ALA A 37 0.80 -7.66 -7.79
CA ALA A 37 1.06 -7.17 -9.14
C ALA A 37 2.16 -6.10 -9.15
N VAL A 38 2.10 -5.12 -8.23
CA VAL A 38 3.13 -4.10 -8.05
C VAL A 38 4.48 -4.75 -7.71
N TRP A 39 4.48 -5.71 -6.80
CA TRP A 39 5.69 -6.42 -6.38
C TRP A 39 6.34 -7.20 -7.52
N LYS A 40 5.55 -7.95 -8.29
CA LYS A 40 6.06 -8.72 -9.44
C LYS A 40 6.66 -7.81 -10.51
N ARG A 41 6.04 -6.65 -10.76
CA ARG A 41 6.56 -5.66 -11.69
C ARG A 41 7.92 -5.13 -11.23
N ALA A 42 8.04 -4.74 -9.96
CA ALA A 42 9.29 -4.24 -9.39
C ALA A 42 10.43 -5.29 -9.43
N LEU A 43 10.10 -6.58 -9.32
CA LEU A 43 11.08 -7.67 -9.48
C LEU A 43 11.49 -7.90 -10.94
N SER A 44 10.61 -7.62 -11.90
CA SER A 44 10.88 -7.82 -13.33
C SER A 44 11.66 -6.66 -13.94
N GLU A 45 11.62 -5.48 -13.32
CA GLU A 45 12.38 -4.27 -13.70
C GLU A 45 13.79 -4.22 -13.07
N ARG A 46 14.23 -5.31 -12.42
CA ARG A 46 15.56 -5.49 -11.79
C ARG A 46 16.39 -6.53 -12.54
#